data_AF-A3IU02-F1
#
_entry.id   AF-A3IU02-F1
#
_cell.length_a   1.000
_cell.length_b   1.000
_cell.length_c   1.000
_cell.angle_alpha   90.00
_cell.angle_beta   90.00
_cell.angle_gamma   90.00
#
_symmetry.space_group_name_H-M   'P 1'
#
loop_
_entity.id
_entity.type
_entity.pdbx_description
1 polymer ?
#
loop_
_entity_poly.entity_id
_entity_poly.type
_entity_poly.pdbx_seq_one_letter_code
_entity_poly.pdbx_strand_id
1 'polypeptide(L)'
;MTFSDKDNDKDDDKERKDNKQSETTVIPIDEPNNKSEPKTPNPEPQTPNSELMMTMLKQQYDLAVQSNLEKYQAIIEGKDALLAEKDTLIEDKSKQVTFLSEQLKLANERTLNHSLPDLSSENEQLHLEIETLNTNIEQLEQKLSETSSQRDEAQGKVAELEAIIEQFKTLLDPNHTNNNHKNSNTHQDNSTTHHQSKTSENNKQKKPRSQPVIDLDLDPRADTVDRAINAIKTYNNDPNRTYQEKWYISNPMVADLIRSEGFQVSGKFLQEYLRYRSVDLEQHHNYHQLSVRHNAKHDQPISNFITIN
;
A
#
# COMPACT_ATOMS: atom_id res chain seq x y z
N MET A 1 -34.22 -5.86 -31.74
CA MET A 1 -32.99 -6.19 -31.00
C MET A 1 -33.40 -6.67 -29.63
N THR A 2 -33.27 -7.98 -29.42
CA THR A 2 -33.77 -8.74 -28.27
C THR A 2 -32.76 -8.72 -27.14
N PHE A 3 -33.18 -8.30 -25.94
CA PHE A 3 -32.43 -8.50 -24.71
C PHE A 3 -32.61 -9.95 -24.24
N SER A 4 -31.50 -10.63 -23.99
CA SER A 4 -31.44 -11.94 -23.36
C SER A 4 -30.23 -11.92 -22.45
N ASP A 5 -30.46 -11.72 -21.16
CA ASP A 5 -29.47 -12.02 -20.13
C ASP A 5 -30.05 -13.13 -19.25
N LYS A 6 -29.42 -14.29 -19.43
CA LYS A 6 -29.57 -15.51 -18.66
C LYS A 6 -28.46 -15.55 -17.61
N ASP A 7 -28.85 -15.97 -16.42
CA ASP A 7 -28.19 -16.94 -15.55
C ASP A 7 -26.69 -16.73 -15.22
N ASN A 8 -26.41 -16.40 -13.96
CA ASN A 8 -25.35 -17.06 -13.19
C ASN A 8 -25.47 -16.73 -11.68
N ASP A 9 -26.36 -17.44 -11.00
CA ASP A 9 -26.25 -17.65 -9.55
C ASP A 9 -25.64 -19.03 -9.32
N LYS A 10 -24.38 -19.03 -8.88
CA LYS A 10 -23.69 -20.18 -8.29
C LYS A 10 -23.02 -19.68 -7.03
N ASP A 11 -23.72 -19.82 -5.90
CA ASP A 11 -23.09 -19.74 -4.58
C ASP A 11 -23.32 -21.04 -3.82
N ASP A 12 -22.25 -21.81 -3.80
CA ASP A 12 -21.75 -22.74 -2.80
C ASP A 12 -22.57 -22.90 -1.50
N ASP A 13 -23.41 -23.93 -1.50
CA ASP A 13 -23.93 -24.55 -0.28
C ASP A 13 -22.87 -25.50 0.31
N LYS A 14 -21.98 -24.94 1.15
CA LYS A 14 -21.11 -25.73 2.04
C LYS A 14 -21.66 -25.74 3.46
N GLU A 15 -22.12 -26.93 3.83
CA GLU A 15 -21.65 -27.62 5.03
C GLU A 15 -22.04 -27.04 6.41
N ARG A 16 -23.09 -27.61 7.00
CA ARG A 16 -23.13 -27.96 8.44
C ARG A 16 -24.12 -29.09 8.70
N LYS A 17 -23.62 -30.32 8.65
CA LYS A 17 -24.30 -31.49 9.23
C LYS A 17 -23.87 -31.59 10.69
N ASP A 18 -24.60 -30.93 11.58
CA ASP A 18 -24.47 -31.18 13.01
C ASP A 18 -25.33 -32.39 13.38
N ASN A 19 -24.63 -33.51 13.42
CA ASN A 19 -25.01 -34.80 13.97
C ASN A 19 -25.24 -34.65 15.49
N LYS A 20 -26.49 -34.62 15.95
CA LYS A 20 -26.83 -34.88 17.35
C LYS A 20 -27.61 -36.17 17.45
N GLN A 21 -26.86 -37.22 17.79
CA GLN A 21 -27.36 -38.47 18.34
C GLN A 21 -28.16 -38.16 19.60
N SER A 22 -29.47 -38.41 19.56
CA SER A 22 -30.28 -38.46 20.77
C SER A 22 -29.94 -39.73 21.52
N GLU A 23 -29.26 -39.58 22.64
CA GLU A 23 -29.01 -40.64 23.63
C GLU A 23 -30.35 -41.29 24.02
N THR A 24 -30.43 -42.59 23.76
CA THR A 24 -31.50 -43.46 24.23
C THR A 24 -31.20 -43.79 25.69
N THR A 25 -31.88 -43.11 26.62
CA THR A 25 -31.82 -43.45 28.04
C THR A 25 -32.46 -44.82 28.25
N VAL A 26 -31.60 -45.83 28.37
CA VAL A 26 -31.94 -47.19 28.79
C VAL A 26 -32.32 -47.15 30.26
N ILE A 27 -33.59 -47.40 30.57
CA ILE A 27 -34.06 -47.60 31.94
C ILE A 27 -33.58 -48.99 32.40
N PRO A 28 -32.87 -49.13 33.53
CA PRO A 28 -32.45 -50.43 34.06
C PRO A 28 -33.66 -51.22 34.56
N ILE A 29 -33.79 -52.45 34.08
CA ILE A 29 -34.74 -53.44 34.60
C ILE A 29 -34.04 -54.11 35.79
N ASP A 30 -34.41 -53.73 37.00
CA ASP A 30 -34.06 -54.48 38.22
C ASP A 30 -34.91 -55.75 38.27
N GLU A 31 -34.24 -56.91 38.22
CA GLU A 31 -34.79 -58.22 38.56
C GLU A 31 -35.06 -58.31 40.08
N PRO A 32 -36.29 -58.64 40.54
CA PRO A 32 -36.48 -59.14 41.88
C PRO A 32 -36.55 -60.67 41.88
N ASN A 33 -35.44 -61.21 42.37
CA ASN A 33 -35.27 -62.39 43.21
C ASN A 33 -36.53 -63.25 43.51
N ASN A 34 -36.41 -64.51 43.10
CA ASN A 34 -37.37 -65.59 43.20
C ASN A 34 -37.50 -66.08 44.67
N LYS A 35 -38.67 -65.90 45.30
CA LYS A 35 -39.00 -66.55 46.57
C LYS A 35 -40.41 -67.12 46.51
N SER A 36 -40.43 -68.45 46.58
CA SER A 36 -41.57 -69.37 46.50
C SER A 36 -42.48 -69.26 47.72
N GLU A 37 -43.78 -69.05 47.51
CA GLU A 37 -44.87 -69.30 48.48
C GLU A 37 -46.21 -69.55 47.73
N PRO A 38 -47.28 -70.06 48.38
CA PRO A 38 -48.07 -71.18 47.88
C PRO A 38 -49.26 -70.82 46.98
N LYS A 39 -49.60 -71.79 46.10
CA LYS A 39 -50.80 -71.84 45.25
C LYS A 39 -52.09 -71.52 46.00
N THR A 40 -52.68 -70.38 45.67
CA THR A 40 -54.11 -70.09 45.82
C THR A 40 -54.83 -70.28 44.46
N PRO A 41 -56.14 -70.56 44.46
CA PRO A 41 -56.86 -71.01 43.28
C PRO A 41 -57.03 -69.91 42.23
N ASN A 42 -56.76 -70.31 40.99
CA ASN A 42 -56.85 -69.56 39.73
C ASN A 42 -58.21 -68.86 39.55
N PRO A 43 -58.30 -67.51 39.56
CA PRO A 43 -59.48 -66.81 39.11
C PRO A 43 -59.56 -66.80 37.58
N GLU A 44 -60.74 -67.06 37.03
CA GLU A 44 -61.04 -67.01 35.60
C GLU A 44 -60.56 -65.69 34.95
N PRO A 45 -60.08 -65.72 33.70
CA PRO A 45 -59.64 -64.53 32.98
C PRO A 45 -60.86 -63.63 32.72
N GLN A 46 -61.05 -62.61 33.56
CA GLN A 46 -61.99 -61.53 33.28
C GLN A 46 -61.47 -60.77 32.06
N THR A 47 -62.19 -60.88 30.95
CA THR A 47 -61.98 -60.04 29.77
C THR A 47 -62.02 -58.57 30.19
N PRO A 48 -60.99 -57.77 29.91
CA PRO A 48 -61.00 -56.35 30.29
C PRO A 48 -62.22 -55.68 29.64
N ASN A 49 -62.96 -54.93 30.46
CA ASN A 49 -64.15 -54.21 30.05
C ASN A 49 -63.79 -53.28 28.86
N SER A 50 -64.27 -53.61 27.66
CA SER A 50 -63.97 -52.92 26.40
C SER A 50 -64.20 -51.40 26.50
N GLU A 51 -65.18 -50.99 27.29
CA GLU A 51 -65.49 -49.59 27.54
C GLU A 51 -64.35 -48.84 28.25
N LEU A 52 -63.72 -49.47 29.25
CA LEU A 52 -62.58 -48.88 29.96
C LEU A 52 -61.37 -48.72 29.01
N MET A 53 -61.09 -49.71 28.17
CA MET A 53 -60.01 -49.65 27.19
C MET A 53 -60.23 -48.51 26.19
N MET A 54 -61.47 -48.34 25.70
CA MET A 54 -61.81 -47.26 24.78
C MET A 54 -61.65 -45.88 25.43
N THR A 55 -62.03 -45.72 26.70
CA THR A 55 -61.83 -44.46 27.43
C THR A 55 -60.36 -44.11 27.64
N MET A 56 -59.51 -45.09 27.98
CA MET A 56 -58.07 -44.86 28.08
C MET A 56 -57.44 -44.48 26.75
N LEU A 57 -57.85 -45.12 25.65
CA LEU A 57 -57.33 -44.82 24.32
C LEU A 57 -57.71 -43.41 23.87
N LYS A 58 -58.95 -42.99 24.15
CA LYS A 58 -59.41 -41.62 23.90
C LYS A 58 -58.62 -40.59 24.73
N GLN A 59 -58.43 -40.86 26.02
CA GLN A 59 -57.63 -39.98 26.89
C GLN A 59 -56.18 -39.86 26.40
N GLN A 60 -55.56 -40.96 25.96
CA GLN A 60 -54.21 -40.95 25.42
C GLN A 60 -54.13 -40.15 24.12
N TYR A 61 -55.13 -40.27 23.24
CA TYR A 61 -55.24 -39.46 22.03
C TYR A 61 -55.36 -37.97 22.35
N ASP A 62 -56.25 -37.60 23.27
CA ASP A 62 -56.48 -36.20 23.66
C ASP A 62 -55.22 -35.58 24.27
N LEU A 63 -54.49 -36.32 25.11
CA LEU A 63 -53.20 -35.89 25.66
C LEU A 63 -52.14 -35.71 24.58
N ALA A 64 -52.07 -36.60 23.60
CA ALA A 64 -51.13 -36.48 22.49
C ALA A 64 -51.43 -35.26 21.60
N VAL A 65 -52.72 -34.98 21.34
CA VAL A 65 -53.15 -33.79 20.61
C VAL A 65 -52.78 -32.52 21.38
N GLN A 66 -53.09 -32.46 22.68
CA GLN A 66 -52.76 -31.32 23.54
C GLN A 66 -51.25 -31.07 23.60
N SER A 67 -50.46 -32.13 23.78
CA SER A 67 -48.99 -32.02 23.79
C SER A 67 -48.44 -31.50 22.47
N ASN A 68 -48.99 -31.94 21.33
CA ASN A 68 -48.60 -31.40 20.03
C ASN A 68 -49.00 -29.94 19.86
N LEU A 69 -50.18 -29.53 20.34
CA LEU A 69 -50.63 -28.15 20.29
C LEU A 69 -49.71 -27.22 21.09
N GLU A 70 -49.34 -27.62 22.31
CA GLU A 70 -48.38 -26.91 23.15
C GLU A 70 -47.00 -26.79 22.49
N LYS A 71 -46.53 -27.86 21.85
CA LYS A 71 -45.28 -27.85 21.09
C LYS A 71 -45.32 -26.85 19.94
N TYR A 72 -46.40 -26.82 19.16
CA TYR A 72 -46.55 -25.87 18.06
C TYR A 72 -46.65 -24.42 18.57
N GLN A 73 -47.36 -24.20 19.67
CA GLN A 73 -47.46 -22.90 20.32
C GLN A 73 -46.08 -22.38 20.75
N ALA A 74 -45.28 -23.22 21.42
CA ALA A 74 -43.92 -22.86 21.83
C ALA A 74 -43.01 -22.55 20.62
N ILE A 75 -43.19 -23.25 19.50
CA ILE A 75 -42.45 -22.96 18.26
C ILE A 75 -42.85 -21.60 17.68
N ILE A 76 -44.14 -21.25 17.70
CA ILE A 76 -44.63 -19.95 17.22
C ILE A 76 -44.06 -18.83 18.09
N GLU A 77 -44.19 -18.94 19.41
CA GLU A 77 -43.67 -17.96 20.36
C GLU A 77 -42.15 -17.79 20.23
N GLY A 78 -41.41 -18.90 20.04
CA GLY A 78 -39.97 -18.85 19.79
C GLY A 78 -39.61 -18.13 18.49
N LYS A 79 -40.41 -18.29 17.43
CA LYS A 79 -40.21 -17.56 16.17
C LYS A 79 -40.51 -16.08 16.31
N ASP A 80 -41.57 -15.72 17.03
CA ASP A 80 -41.95 -14.32 17.25
C ASP A 80 -40.89 -13.58 18.07
N ALA A 81 -40.32 -14.24 19.08
CA ALA A 81 -39.20 -13.68 19.85
C ALA A 81 -37.95 -13.44 18.99
N LEU A 82 -37.60 -14.38 18.11
CA LEU A 82 -36.48 -14.22 17.16
C LEU A 82 -36.74 -13.11 16.14
N LEU A 83 -37.99 -12.93 15.71
CA LEU A 83 -38.35 -11.85 14.79
C LEU A 83 -38.18 -10.49 15.47
N ALA A 84 -38.65 -10.36 16.72
CA ALA A 84 -38.46 -9.14 17.51
C ALA A 84 -36.97 -8.81 17.75
N GLU A 85 -36.13 -9.82 18.03
CA GLU A 85 -34.67 -9.64 18.16
C GLU A 85 -34.03 -9.20 16.83
N LYS A 86 -34.50 -9.73 15.71
CA LYS A 86 -34.02 -9.32 14.39
C LYS A 86 -34.37 -7.86 14.10
N ASP A 87 -35.57 -7.42 14.46
CA ASP A 87 -36.03 -6.04 14.23
C ASP A 87 -35.21 -5.04 15.05
N THR A 88 -34.91 -5.33 16.31
CA THR A 88 -34.05 -4.47 17.14
C THR A 88 -32.63 -4.39 16.58
N LEU A 89 -32.08 -5.51 16.09
CA LEU A 89 -30.76 -5.54 15.45
C LEU A 89 -30.73 -4.72 14.15
N ILE A 90 -31.80 -4.76 13.35
CA ILE A 90 -31.93 -3.94 12.13
C ILE A 90 -31.95 -2.45 12.49
N GLU A 91 -32.67 -2.07 13.54
CA GLU A 91 -32.74 -0.68 14.00
C GLU A 91 -31.36 -0.17 14.43
N ASP A 92 -30.64 -0.95 15.23
CA ASP A 92 -29.29 -0.60 15.71
C ASP A 92 -28.28 -0.48 14.57
N LYS A 93 -28.30 -1.43 13.60
CA LYS A 93 -27.47 -1.33 12.40
C LYS A 93 -27.80 -0.11 11.56
N SER A 94 -29.08 0.25 11.45
CA SER A 94 -29.51 1.44 10.70
C SER A 94 -29.01 2.73 11.35
N LYS A 95 -29.01 2.81 12.68
CA LYS A 95 -28.40 3.92 13.44
C LYS A 95 -26.89 4.01 13.17
N GLN A 96 -26.19 2.88 13.18
CA GLN A 96 -24.76 2.83 12.91
C GLN A 96 -24.42 3.30 11.48
N VAL A 97 -25.16 2.83 10.48
CA VAL A 97 -24.98 3.26 9.08
C VAL A 97 -25.19 4.77 8.94
N THR A 98 -26.22 5.31 9.61
CA THR A 98 -26.51 6.75 9.58
C THR A 98 -25.35 7.56 10.17
N PHE A 99 -24.83 7.14 11.33
CA PHE A 99 -23.69 7.78 11.98
C PHE A 99 -22.41 7.74 11.13
N LEU A 100 -22.11 6.60 10.50
CA LEU A 100 -20.95 6.46 9.62
C LEU A 100 -21.09 7.32 8.36
N SER A 101 -22.30 7.40 7.79
CA SER A 101 -22.60 8.26 6.64
C SER A 101 -22.38 9.74 6.96
N GLU A 102 -22.84 10.19 8.14
CA GLU A 102 -22.64 11.57 8.60
C GLU A 102 -21.16 11.89 8.82
N GLN A 103 -20.40 10.98 9.45
CA GLN A 103 -18.95 11.15 9.60
C GLN A 103 -18.23 11.24 8.26
N LEU A 104 -18.60 10.40 7.30
CA LEU A 104 -17.99 10.40 5.97
C LEU A 104 -18.27 11.71 5.23
N LYS A 105 -19.49 12.24 5.36
CA LYS A 105 -19.86 13.56 4.83
C LYS A 105 -18.98 14.67 5.44
N LEU A 106 -18.86 14.70 6.76
CA LEU A 106 -18.04 15.69 7.48
C LEU A 106 -16.55 15.60 7.11
N ALA A 107 -16.03 14.38 6.96
CA ALA A 107 -14.65 14.17 6.52
C ALA A 107 -14.44 14.74 5.12
N ASN A 108 -15.33 14.43 4.18
CA ASN A 108 -15.23 14.89 2.81
C ASN A 108 -15.29 16.43 2.69
N GLU A 109 -16.18 17.07 3.46
CA GLU A 109 -16.30 18.53 3.51
C GLU A 109 -15.02 19.20 4.04
N ARG A 110 -14.33 18.58 5.02
CA ARG A 110 -13.04 19.10 5.52
C ARG A 110 -11.94 18.99 4.47
N THR A 111 -11.84 17.87 3.78
CA THR A 111 -10.80 17.65 2.76
C THR A 111 -10.96 18.62 1.59
N LEU A 112 -12.20 18.81 1.12
CA LEU A 112 -12.48 19.69 -0.02
C LEU A 112 -12.25 21.16 0.31
N ASN A 113 -12.65 21.60 1.52
CA ASN A 113 -12.60 23.02 1.88
C ASN A 113 -11.26 23.51 2.42
N HIS A 114 -10.34 22.63 2.84
CA HIS A 114 -9.04 23.04 3.38
C HIS A 114 -7.86 22.72 2.47
N SER A 115 -7.89 21.64 1.68
CA SER A 115 -6.73 21.29 0.85
C SER A 115 -6.76 21.95 -0.53
N LEU A 116 -7.90 21.99 -1.21
CA LEU A 116 -7.97 22.49 -2.59
C LEU A 116 -7.60 23.98 -2.75
N PRO A 117 -8.10 24.90 -1.91
CA PRO A 117 -7.80 26.33 -2.06
C PRO A 117 -6.32 26.65 -1.75
N ASP A 118 -5.73 25.94 -0.79
CA ASP A 118 -4.35 26.16 -0.34
C ASP A 118 -3.35 25.71 -1.41
N LEU A 119 -3.59 24.53 -2.02
CA LEU A 119 -2.83 24.02 -3.17
C LEU A 119 -2.96 24.92 -4.41
N SER A 120 -4.12 25.55 -4.62
CA SER A 120 -4.32 26.48 -5.74
C SER A 120 -3.49 27.76 -5.54
N SER A 121 -3.49 28.31 -4.33
CA SER A 121 -2.71 29.51 -3.99
C SER A 121 -1.21 29.25 -4.06
N GLU A 122 -0.74 28.08 -3.61
CA GLU A 122 0.67 27.70 -3.68
C GLU A 122 1.12 27.54 -5.14
N ASN A 123 0.30 26.94 -6.00
CA ASN A 123 0.61 26.83 -7.43
C ASN A 123 0.70 28.20 -8.12
N GLU A 124 -0.23 29.12 -7.84
CA GLU A 124 -0.15 30.49 -8.39
C GLU A 124 1.13 31.20 -7.94
N GLN A 125 1.53 31.03 -6.68
CA GLN A 125 2.76 31.60 -6.16
C GLN A 125 4.00 31.00 -6.83
N LEU A 126 4.04 29.68 -7.03
CA LEU A 126 5.12 29.00 -7.74
C LEU A 126 5.22 29.46 -9.20
N HIS A 127 4.09 29.70 -9.88
CA HIS A 127 4.09 30.24 -11.23
C HIS A 127 4.72 31.63 -11.31
N LEU A 128 4.40 32.52 -10.37
CA LEU A 128 5.01 33.86 -10.30
C LEU A 128 6.52 33.80 -10.00
N GLU A 129 6.95 32.86 -9.16
CA GLU A 129 8.37 32.64 -8.87
C GLU A 129 9.13 32.14 -10.11
N ILE A 130 8.55 31.19 -10.86
CA ILE A 130 9.13 30.69 -12.11
C ILE A 130 9.26 31.83 -13.14
N GLU A 131 8.24 32.66 -13.31
CA GLU A 131 8.29 33.80 -14.24
C GLU A 131 9.39 34.79 -13.86
N THR A 132 9.53 35.07 -12.56
CA THR A 132 10.60 35.93 -12.04
C THR A 132 11.98 35.33 -12.29
N LEU A 133 12.15 34.02 -12.06
CA LEU A 133 13.42 33.32 -12.30
C LEU A 133 13.78 33.30 -13.78
N ASN A 134 12.83 33.06 -14.67
CA ASN A 134 13.06 33.10 -16.13
C ASN A 134 13.52 34.49 -16.58
N THR A 135 12.86 35.54 -16.08
CA THR A 135 13.26 36.93 -16.36
C THR A 135 14.71 37.20 -15.91
N ASN A 136 15.10 36.69 -14.74
CA ASN A 136 16.46 36.83 -14.24
C ASN A 136 17.48 36.06 -15.08
N ILE A 137 17.13 34.86 -15.56
CA ILE A 137 17.97 34.06 -16.46
C ILE A 137 18.22 34.83 -17.75
N GLU A 138 17.18 35.36 -18.40
CA GLU A 138 17.31 36.15 -19.63
C GLU A 138 18.25 37.36 -19.44
N GLN A 139 18.10 38.07 -18.31
CA GLN A 139 18.99 39.21 -17.99
C GLN A 139 20.44 38.79 -17.76
N LEU A 140 20.66 37.64 -17.14
CA LEU A 140 22.01 37.10 -16.91
C LEU A 140 22.65 36.62 -18.22
N GLU A 141 21.88 35.98 -19.10
CA GLU A 141 22.34 35.57 -20.43
C GLU A 141 22.73 36.79 -21.28
N GLN A 142 21.93 37.85 -21.25
CA GLN A 142 22.27 39.10 -21.94
C GLN A 142 23.58 39.70 -21.41
N LYS A 143 23.74 39.81 -20.08
CA LYS A 143 24.98 40.32 -19.47
C LYS A 143 26.19 39.45 -19.81
N LEU A 144 26.01 38.13 -19.87
CA LEU A 144 27.07 37.21 -20.23
C LEU A 144 27.52 37.43 -21.68
N SER A 145 26.56 37.62 -22.59
CA SER A 145 26.83 37.93 -24.00
C SER A 145 27.59 39.27 -24.16
N GLU A 146 27.14 40.32 -23.47
CA GLU A 146 27.81 41.62 -23.46
C GLU A 146 29.25 41.53 -22.92
N THR A 147 29.44 40.80 -21.83
CA THR A 147 30.78 40.59 -21.23
C THR A 147 31.68 39.76 -22.14
N SER A 148 31.13 38.77 -22.85
CA SER A 148 31.89 37.97 -23.81
C SER A 148 32.38 38.83 -24.97
N SER A 149 31.51 39.69 -25.52
CA SER A 149 31.88 40.61 -26.60
C SER A 149 33.00 41.58 -26.20
N GLN A 150 32.91 42.15 -24.98
CA GLN A 150 33.96 43.01 -24.44
C GLN A 150 35.30 42.28 -24.26
N ARG A 151 35.25 41.01 -23.83
CA ARG A 151 36.46 40.18 -23.72
C ARG A 151 37.10 39.96 -25.08
N ASP A 152 36.31 39.62 -26.09
CA ASP A 152 36.82 39.36 -27.44
C ASP A 152 37.45 40.62 -28.05
N GLU A 153 36.84 41.79 -27.82
CA GLU A 153 37.41 43.08 -28.23
C GLU A 153 38.75 43.36 -27.52
N ALA A 154 38.81 43.14 -26.20
CA ALA A 154 40.04 43.31 -25.43
C ALA A 154 41.14 42.35 -25.89
N GLN A 155 40.79 41.10 -26.20
CA GLN A 155 41.72 40.10 -26.71
C GLN A 155 42.27 40.48 -28.09
N GLY A 156 41.43 41.06 -28.96
CA GLY A 156 41.87 41.64 -30.23
C GLY A 156 42.89 42.76 -30.06
N LYS A 157 42.65 43.68 -29.12
CA LYS A 157 43.59 44.77 -28.79
C LYS A 157 44.91 44.24 -28.22
N VAL A 158 44.87 43.20 -27.39
CA VAL A 158 46.08 42.55 -26.87
C VAL A 158 46.90 41.93 -28.02
N ALA A 159 46.26 41.22 -28.94
CA ALA A 159 46.93 40.63 -30.10
C ALA A 159 47.56 41.70 -31.01
N GLU A 160 46.88 42.84 -31.21
CA GLU A 160 47.43 43.98 -31.95
C GLU A 160 48.67 44.57 -31.26
N LEU A 161 48.62 44.77 -29.93
CA LEU A 161 49.76 45.26 -29.15
C LEU A 161 50.93 44.27 -29.18
N GLU A 162 50.67 42.97 -29.11
CA GLU A 162 51.71 41.92 -29.24
C GLU A 162 52.39 41.97 -30.61
N ALA A 163 51.62 42.15 -31.69
CA ALA A 163 52.15 42.28 -33.04
C ALA A 163 53.04 43.54 -33.20
N ILE A 164 52.61 44.66 -32.61
CA ILE A 164 53.41 45.90 -32.59
C ILE A 164 54.71 45.68 -31.81
N ILE A 165 54.65 45.03 -30.65
CA ILE A 165 55.84 44.71 -29.84
C ILE A 165 56.82 43.85 -30.63
N GLU A 166 56.35 42.81 -31.34
CA GLU A 166 57.21 41.98 -32.19
C GLU A 166 57.86 42.79 -33.33
N GLN A 167 57.11 43.68 -33.99
CA GLN A 167 57.70 44.59 -34.99
C GLN A 167 58.80 45.47 -34.38
N PHE A 168 58.57 46.06 -33.20
CA PHE A 168 59.59 46.85 -32.52
C PHE A 168 60.81 46.03 -32.12
N LYS A 169 60.64 44.79 -31.64
CA LYS A 169 61.77 43.88 -31.36
C LYS A 169 62.63 43.65 -32.60
N THR A 170 62.01 43.38 -33.75
CA THR A 170 62.76 43.16 -35.01
C THR A 170 63.52 44.39 -35.48
N LEU A 171 63.04 45.59 -35.18
CA LEU A 171 63.72 46.86 -35.53
C LEU A 171 64.87 47.21 -34.57
N LEU A 172 64.81 46.73 -33.32
CA LEU A 172 65.82 46.98 -32.29
C LEU A 172 66.97 45.96 -32.31
N ASP A 173 66.93 44.95 -33.18
CA ASP A 173 67.96 43.93 -33.34
C ASP A 173 68.66 44.02 -34.72
N PRO A 174 69.70 44.87 -34.91
CA PRO A 174 70.40 44.99 -36.19
C PRO A 174 71.36 43.81 -36.49
N ASN A 175 71.51 42.84 -35.58
CA ASN A 175 72.51 41.78 -35.70
C ASN A 175 71.96 40.39 -35.34
N HIS A 176 70.98 39.90 -36.11
CA HIS A 176 70.86 38.46 -36.31
C HIS A 176 70.28 38.08 -37.67
N THR A 177 71.10 38.24 -38.70
CA THR A 177 71.00 37.40 -39.89
C THR A 177 71.74 36.09 -39.61
N ASN A 178 71.07 34.97 -39.92
CA ASN A 178 71.54 33.57 -39.93
C ASN A 178 71.69 32.85 -38.58
N ASN A 179 70.75 31.94 -38.28
CA ASN A 179 70.98 30.50 -38.51
C ASN A 179 69.75 29.61 -38.23
N ASN A 180 69.44 28.78 -39.23
CA ASN A 180 68.93 27.40 -39.18
C ASN A 180 67.61 27.04 -38.45
N HIS A 181 66.60 26.77 -39.29
CA HIS A 181 65.92 25.47 -39.44
C HIS A 181 66.22 24.35 -38.40
N LYS A 182 65.20 24.03 -37.57
CA LYS A 182 64.68 22.68 -37.24
C LYS A 182 63.47 22.88 -36.32
N ASN A 183 62.25 22.79 -36.84
CA ASN A 183 61.43 21.57 -37.01
C ASN A 183 60.89 20.97 -35.70
N SER A 184 59.55 20.82 -35.71
CA SER A 184 58.67 19.97 -34.90
C SER A 184 58.22 20.51 -33.53
N ASN A 185 56.97 20.94 -33.36
CA ASN A 185 55.67 20.21 -33.27
C ASN A 185 55.27 19.81 -31.84
N THR A 186 54.17 20.43 -31.40
CA THR A 186 52.97 19.84 -30.76
C THR A 186 53.01 19.28 -29.33
N HIS A 187 52.24 19.95 -28.45
CA HIS A 187 51.15 19.45 -27.56
C HIS A 187 51.13 20.32 -26.28
N GLN A 188 50.09 21.12 -26.03
CA GLN A 188 48.86 20.73 -25.30
C GLN A 188 49.15 19.85 -24.08
N ASP A 189 49.16 20.43 -22.87
CA ASP A 189 48.06 20.24 -21.92
C ASP A 189 48.30 20.93 -20.56
N ASN A 190 47.21 21.55 -20.10
CA ASN A 190 46.73 21.70 -18.73
C ASN A 190 47.65 21.33 -17.55
N SER A 191 47.86 22.29 -16.63
CA SER A 191 47.30 22.20 -15.27
C SER A 191 47.68 23.40 -14.39
N THR A 192 46.63 24.10 -13.96
CA THR A 192 46.31 24.35 -12.54
C THR A 192 47.49 24.62 -11.59
N THR A 193 47.67 25.88 -11.19
CA THR A 193 48.14 26.20 -9.84
C THR A 193 47.44 27.47 -9.34
N HIS A 194 46.43 27.24 -8.50
CA HIS A 194 45.64 28.24 -7.81
C HIS A 194 46.39 28.63 -6.53
N HIS A 195 46.77 29.92 -6.40
CA HIS A 195 47.31 30.47 -5.17
C HIS A 195 46.18 31.06 -4.30
N GLN A 196 46.30 30.71 -3.01
CA GLN A 196 45.54 31.13 -1.84
C GLN A 196 45.33 32.65 -1.69
N SER A 197 44.19 33.03 -1.11
CA SER A 197 44.04 33.83 0.14
C SER A 197 42.64 34.49 0.17
N LYS A 198 41.74 34.05 1.05
CA LYS A 198 41.48 34.53 2.44
C LYS A 198 40.68 35.85 2.54
N THR A 199 39.55 35.71 3.25
CA THR A 199 38.91 36.62 4.22
C THR A 199 38.15 37.87 3.76
N SER A 200 36.82 37.85 3.98
CA SER A 200 36.00 38.90 4.62
C SER A 200 34.61 38.27 4.93
N GLU A 201 34.32 37.92 6.18
CA GLU A 201 33.65 38.74 7.21
C GLU A 201 32.12 38.87 7.08
N ASN A 202 31.45 38.21 8.05
CA ASN A 202 30.24 38.61 8.76
C ASN A 202 29.09 39.28 8.01
N ASN A 203 28.00 38.52 7.84
CA ASN A 203 26.68 39.09 8.12
C ASN A 203 25.74 38.06 8.77
N LYS A 204 25.38 38.33 10.03
CA LYS A 204 24.34 37.63 10.79
C LYS A 204 22.98 38.11 10.30
N GLN A 205 22.32 37.31 9.48
CA GLN A 205 20.87 37.40 9.30
C GLN A 205 20.24 36.04 9.60
N LYS A 206 19.24 36.08 10.49
CA LYS A 206 18.45 34.96 10.97
C LYS A 206 17.77 34.27 9.77
N LYS A 207 18.16 33.03 9.48
CA LYS A 207 17.45 32.17 8.54
C LYS A 207 16.17 31.62 9.19
N PRO A 208 15.02 31.62 8.49
CA PRO A 208 13.96 30.66 8.77
C PRO A 208 14.51 29.25 8.52
N ARG A 209 14.08 28.29 9.33
CA ARG A 209 14.50 26.89 9.28
C ARG A 209 13.89 26.22 8.05
N SER A 210 14.47 26.47 6.89
CA SER A 210 14.23 25.69 5.68
C SER A 210 14.70 24.26 5.97
N GLN A 211 13.77 23.31 5.98
CA GLN A 211 14.16 21.91 5.92
C GLN A 211 14.95 21.72 4.62
N PRO A 212 16.11 21.05 4.64
CA PRO A 212 16.77 20.69 3.41
C PRO A 212 15.81 19.81 2.61
N VAL A 213 15.42 20.27 1.43
CA VAL A 213 14.84 19.40 0.40
C VAL A 213 15.95 18.41 0.08
N ILE A 214 15.91 17.24 0.72
CA ILE A 214 16.83 16.15 0.42
C ILE A 214 16.34 15.64 -0.93
N ASP A 215 17.10 15.95 -1.97
CA ASP A 215 16.93 15.34 -3.28
C ASP A 215 17.22 13.84 -3.13
N LEU A 216 16.14 13.07 -2.94
CA LEU A 216 16.20 11.64 -2.62
C LEU A 216 16.79 10.83 -3.78
N ASP A 217 16.74 11.35 -5.01
CA ASP A 217 17.26 10.68 -6.20
C ASP A 217 18.79 10.79 -6.34
N LEU A 218 19.44 11.71 -5.62
CA LEU A 218 20.90 11.82 -5.59
C LEU A 218 21.56 10.98 -4.50
N ASP A 219 20.78 10.30 -3.65
CA ASP A 219 21.32 9.46 -2.58
C ASP A 219 21.77 8.10 -3.16
N PRO A 220 23.02 7.65 -2.97
CA PRO A 220 23.49 6.36 -3.48
C PRO A 220 22.71 5.15 -2.92
N ARG A 221 21.94 5.34 -1.85
CA ARG A 221 21.04 4.31 -1.31
C ARG A 221 19.76 4.16 -2.13
N ALA A 222 19.36 5.19 -2.87
CA ALA A 222 18.20 5.19 -3.77
C ALA A 222 18.31 4.07 -4.80
N ASP A 223 19.46 3.93 -5.46
CA ASP A 223 19.74 2.87 -6.44
C ASP A 223 19.51 1.46 -5.88
N THR A 224 19.84 1.24 -4.60
CA THR A 224 19.64 -0.07 -3.96
C THR A 224 18.16 -0.33 -3.67
N VAL A 225 17.43 0.71 -3.24
CA VAL A 225 15.98 0.62 -3.02
C VAL A 225 15.25 0.42 -4.35
N ASP A 226 15.66 1.13 -5.40
CA ASP A 226 15.08 1.01 -6.74
C ASP A 226 15.31 -0.37 -7.35
N ARG A 227 16.52 -0.92 -7.25
CA ARG A 227 16.79 -2.30 -7.69
C ARG A 227 15.91 -3.31 -6.95
N ALA A 228 15.74 -3.15 -5.63
CA ALA A 228 14.85 -4.02 -4.85
C ALA A 228 13.38 -3.90 -5.29
N ILE A 229 12.87 -2.68 -5.48
CA ILE A 229 11.50 -2.45 -5.98
C ILE A 229 11.32 -3.07 -7.36
N ASN A 230 12.27 -2.85 -8.27
CA ASN A 230 12.20 -3.33 -9.64
C ASN A 230 12.31 -4.85 -9.73
N ALA A 231 13.09 -5.50 -8.84
CA ALA A 231 13.14 -6.95 -8.73
C ALA A 231 11.76 -7.52 -8.35
N ILE A 232 11.09 -6.92 -7.36
CA ILE A 232 9.74 -7.34 -6.94
C ILE A 232 8.72 -7.09 -8.07
N LYS A 233 8.78 -5.94 -8.75
CA LYS A 233 7.90 -5.65 -9.91
C LYS A 233 8.10 -6.66 -11.03
N THR A 234 9.36 -6.94 -11.38
CA THR A 234 9.71 -7.92 -12.42
C THR A 234 9.16 -9.30 -12.08
N TYR A 235 9.35 -9.75 -10.84
CA TYR A 235 8.81 -11.02 -10.35
C TYR A 235 7.28 -11.07 -10.44
N ASN A 236 6.59 -10.01 -10.00
CA ASN A 236 5.13 -9.95 -10.03
C ASN A 236 4.55 -9.84 -11.46
N ASN A 237 5.30 -9.26 -12.39
CA ASN A 237 4.90 -9.07 -13.78
C ASN A 237 5.03 -10.33 -14.64
N ASP A 238 5.66 -11.41 -14.17
CA ASP A 238 5.70 -12.68 -14.89
C ASP A 238 4.27 -13.23 -15.08
N PRO A 239 3.80 -13.43 -16.33
CA PRO A 239 2.44 -13.89 -16.60
C PRO A 239 2.17 -15.32 -16.10
N ASN A 240 3.21 -16.12 -15.84
CA ASN A 240 3.05 -17.47 -15.32
C ASN A 240 2.89 -17.50 -13.78
N ARG A 241 3.05 -16.35 -13.10
CA ARG A 241 2.87 -16.26 -11.65
C ARG A 241 1.42 -16.15 -11.27
N THR A 242 1.01 -17.03 -10.36
CA THR A 242 -0.32 -16.98 -9.77
C THR A 242 -0.45 -15.79 -8.83
N TYR A 243 -1.69 -15.33 -8.60
CA TYR A 243 -1.95 -14.21 -7.68
C TYR A 243 -1.36 -14.42 -6.28
N GLN A 244 -1.40 -15.64 -5.73
CA GLN A 244 -0.92 -15.92 -4.38
C GLN A 244 0.61 -15.86 -4.26
N GLU A 245 1.35 -16.02 -5.37
CA GLU A 245 2.80 -15.96 -5.34
C GLU A 245 3.33 -14.52 -5.38
N LYS A 246 2.48 -13.55 -5.71
CA LYS A 246 2.87 -12.16 -5.88
C LYS A 246 3.04 -11.47 -4.51
N TRP A 247 3.81 -10.38 -4.52
CA TRP A 247 4.19 -9.66 -3.30
C TRP A 247 3.77 -8.20 -3.35
N TYR A 248 3.08 -7.74 -2.30
CA TYR A 248 2.78 -6.32 -2.11
C TYR A 248 4.05 -5.58 -1.69
N ILE A 249 4.42 -4.53 -2.42
CA ILE A 249 5.65 -3.78 -2.20
C ILE A 249 5.43 -2.86 -0.99
N SER A 250 6.12 -3.17 0.11
CA SER A 250 6.00 -2.47 1.38
C SER A 250 7.35 -2.36 2.07
N ASN A 251 7.46 -1.48 3.06
CA ASN A 251 8.69 -1.23 3.81
C ASN A 251 9.34 -2.54 4.35
N PRO A 252 8.60 -3.45 5.02
CA PRO A 252 9.19 -4.70 5.50
C PRO A 252 9.74 -5.59 4.38
N MET A 253 9.05 -5.66 3.22
CA MET A 253 9.46 -6.52 2.11
C MET A 253 10.71 -6.00 1.41
N VAL A 254 10.75 -4.70 1.13
CA VAL A 254 11.90 -4.07 0.50
C VAL A 254 13.11 -4.10 1.45
N ALA A 255 12.90 -3.86 2.75
CA ALA A 255 13.96 -3.96 3.74
C ALA A 255 14.54 -5.37 3.88
N ASP A 256 13.69 -6.40 3.83
CA ASP A 256 14.12 -7.79 3.92
C ASP A 256 14.96 -8.19 2.70
N LEU A 257 14.51 -7.84 1.49
CA LEU A 257 15.23 -8.10 0.25
C LEU A 257 16.60 -7.41 0.23
N ILE A 258 16.65 -6.12 0.57
CA ILE A 258 17.92 -5.36 0.67
C ILE A 258 18.88 -5.99 1.69
N ARG A 259 18.36 -6.42 2.85
CA ARG A 259 19.17 -7.03 3.91
C ARG A 259 19.74 -8.38 3.48
N SER A 260 18.98 -9.16 2.71
CA SER A 260 19.44 -10.47 2.23
C SER A 260 20.66 -10.39 1.31
N GLU A 261 20.84 -9.25 0.63
CA GLU A 261 21.99 -8.94 -0.24
C GLU A 261 23.15 -8.25 0.52
N GLY A 262 23.05 -8.16 1.85
CA GLY A 262 24.10 -7.56 2.69
C GLY A 262 24.10 -6.03 2.76
N PHE A 263 23.14 -5.36 2.15
CA PHE A 263 23.00 -3.90 2.23
C PHE A 263 22.17 -3.48 3.45
N GLN A 264 22.40 -2.26 3.93
CA GLN A 264 21.63 -1.66 5.01
C GLN A 264 21.13 -0.27 4.61
N VAL A 265 19.82 -0.07 4.75
CA VAL A 265 19.17 1.21 4.50
C VAL A 265 18.36 1.59 5.74
N SER A 266 18.45 2.86 6.16
CA SER A 266 17.69 3.31 7.34
C SER A 266 16.19 3.20 7.07
N GLY A 267 15.42 2.70 8.05
CA GLY A 267 13.97 2.55 7.89
C GLY A 267 13.25 3.86 7.57
N LYS A 268 13.75 4.99 8.09
CA LYS A 268 13.24 6.33 7.80
C LYS A 268 13.47 6.73 6.33
N PHE A 269 14.67 6.52 5.80
CA PHE A 269 14.96 6.77 4.39
C PHE A 269 14.09 5.89 3.49
N LEU A 270 14.00 4.58 3.79
CA LEU A 270 13.19 3.67 3.00
C LEU A 270 11.70 4.06 3.01
N GLN A 271 11.17 4.45 4.16
CA GLN A 271 9.79 4.95 4.27
C GLN A 271 9.57 6.20 3.41
N GLU A 272 10.49 7.16 3.46
CA GLU A 272 10.40 8.39 2.69
C GLU A 272 10.53 8.14 1.19
N TYR A 273 11.41 7.22 0.80
CA TYR A 273 11.65 6.86 -0.58
C TYR A 273 10.45 6.09 -1.18
N LEU A 274 9.84 5.17 -0.42
CA LEU A 274 8.59 4.52 -0.84
C LEU A 274 7.42 5.50 -0.91
N ARG A 275 7.40 6.54 -0.05
CA ARG A 275 6.42 7.63 -0.13
C ARG A 275 6.62 8.47 -1.39
N TYR A 276 7.86 8.78 -1.74
CA TYR A 276 8.20 9.46 -2.99
C TYR A 276 7.73 8.68 -4.22
N ARG A 277 7.87 7.34 -4.21
CA ARG A 277 7.40 6.45 -5.28
C ARG A 277 5.95 5.97 -5.13
N SER A 278 5.14 6.57 -4.26
CA SER A 278 3.82 6.02 -3.90
C SER A 278 2.88 5.82 -5.09
N VAL A 279 2.81 6.78 -6.02
CA VAL A 279 1.93 6.74 -7.20
C VAL A 279 2.24 5.53 -8.10
N ASP A 280 3.53 5.32 -8.39
CA ASP A 280 3.99 4.21 -9.24
C ASP A 280 3.85 2.84 -8.54
N LEU A 281 3.98 2.80 -7.21
CA LEU A 281 3.72 1.60 -6.42
C LEU A 281 2.22 1.28 -6.37
N GLU A 282 1.36 2.27 -6.16
CA GLU A 282 -0.10 2.12 -6.16
C GLU A 282 -0.62 1.62 -7.50
N GLN A 283 -0.13 2.19 -8.62
CA GLN A 283 -0.50 1.71 -9.95
C GLN A 283 -0.14 0.22 -10.13
N HIS A 284 1.06 -0.18 -9.71
CA HIS A 284 1.48 -1.58 -9.76
C HIS A 284 0.63 -2.48 -8.84
N HIS A 285 0.31 -2.04 -7.62
CA HIS A 285 -0.55 -2.79 -6.70
C HIS A 285 -1.96 -2.97 -7.26
N ASN A 286 -2.54 -1.92 -7.85
CA ASN A 286 -3.86 -1.96 -8.45
C ASN A 286 -3.90 -2.89 -9.66
N TYR A 287 -2.87 -2.85 -10.52
CA TYR A 287 -2.75 -3.74 -11.68
C TYR A 287 -2.78 -5.22 -11.28
N HIS A 288 -2.10 -5.59 -10.19
CA HIS A 288 -2.07 -6.97 -9.69
C HIS A 288 -3.11 -7.27 -8.61
N GLN A 289 -3.98 -6.32 -8.24
CA GLN A 289 -4.96 -6.42 -7.16
C GLN A 289 -4.36 -6.80 -5.79
N LEU A 290 -3.15 -6.30 -5.51
CA LEU A 290 -2.43 -6.58 -4.27
C LEU A 290 -2.83 -5.58 -3.18
N SER A 291 -3.18 -6.09 -2.00
CA SER A 291 -3.47 -5.28 -0.82
C SER A 291 -2.37 -5.42 0.24
N VAL A 292 -2.34 -4.50 1.21
CA VAL A 292 -1.38 -4.55 2.34
C VAL A 292 -1.43 -5.90 3.09
N ARG A 293 -2.60 -6.53 3.16
CA ARG A 293 -2.80 -7.83 3.81
C ARG A 293 -2.33 -9.02 2.99
N HIS A 294 -2.01 -8.82 1.70
CA HIS A 294 -1.61 -9.89 0.80
C HIS A 294 -0.36 -10.61 1.30
N ASN A 295 0.59 -9.84 1.88
CA ASN A 295 1.85 -10.39 2.39
C ASN A 295 1.67 -11.31 3.61
N ALA A 296 0.55 -11.24 4.32
CA ALA A 296 0.32 -12.06 5.51
C ALA A 296 0.11 -13.56 5.23
N LYS A 297 -0.06 -13.92 3.95
CA LYS A 297 -0.24 -15.31 3.52
C LYS A 297 1.07 -16.02 3.18
N HIS A 298 2.18 -15.28 3.14
CA HIS A 298 3.48 -15.83 2.81
C HIS A 298 4.22 -16.24 4.08
N ASP A 299 4.49 -17.54 4.20
CA ASP A 299 5.15 -18.14 5.36
C ASP A 299 6.68 -18.12 5.26
N GLN A 300 7.22 -17.78 4.10
CA GLN A 300 8.63 -17.75 3.79
C GLN A 300 9.09 -16.32 3.48
N PRO A 301 10.34 -15.94 3.80
CA PRO A 301 10.85 -14.61 3.48
C PRO A 301 10.91 -14.39 1.97
N ILE A 302 10.75 -13.13 1.55
CA ILE A 302 10.73 -12.75 0.13
C ILE A 302 12.04 -13.06 -0.59
N SER A 303 13.15 -13.02 0.15
CA SER A 303 14.51 -13.34 -0.33
C SER A 303 14.69 -14.79 -0.81
N ASN A 304 13.78 -15.70 -0.43
CA ASN A 304 13.80 -17.07 -0.97
C ASN A 304 13.29 -17.14 -2.42
N PHE A 305 12.59 -16.11 -2.89
CA PHE A 305 11.91 -16.11 -4.18
C PHE A 305 12.47 -15.08 -5.16
N ILE A 306 13.05 -13.99 -4.65
CA ILE A 306 13.47 -12.83 -5.41
C ILE A 306 14.90 -12.47 -5.01
N THR A 307 15.75 -12.20 -6.00
CA THR A 307 17.11 -11.67 -5.81
C THR A 307 17.23 -10.30 -6.44
N ILE A 308 18.09 -9.44 -5.90
CA ILE A 308 18.38 -8.14 -6.51
C ILE A 308 19.48 -8.34 -7.55
N ASN A 309 19.11 -8.30 -8.83
CA ASN A 309 20.07 -8.38 -9.94
C ASN A 309 20.64 -7.00 -10.30
#